data_AF-A0A8E2JLS3-F1
#
_entry.id   AF-A0A8E2JLS3-F1
#
_cell.length_a   1.000
_cell.length_b   1.000
_cell.length_c   1.000
_cell.angle_alpha   90.00
_cell.angle_beta   90.00
_cell.angle_gamma   90.00
#
_symmetry.space_group_name_H-M   'P 1'
#
loop_
_entity.id
_entity.type
_entity.pdbx_description
1 polymer ?
#
loop_
_entity_poly.entity_id
_entity_poly.type
_entity_poly.pdbx_seq_one_letter_code
_entity_poly.pdbx_strand_id
1 'polypeptide(L)'
;MRKRYMGPILLTLPVSILSLTGPAIEVVVGPYDATQRTWVLPKALLSYHSFFFRAACEHDFKERLENRVTLPEDIPEIFGLFVQWMYSEDCDIIKHCNYEDGVYNGVRAWVLGDKLRVRGFKNFALRQLHKLLIPLDGNEPLCHIEPIEIRYAYNNTLPESELQRFFLLATAAYWDCGHDKIKYLIKSEDWEDLWEEHRDFRNDLLRNLLSSREVRLARLRRVMGDFEIENKDVRS
;
A
#
# COMPACT_ATOMS: atom_id res chain seq x y z
N MET A 1 7.99 38.24 -34.20
CA MET A 1 7.78 36.89 -33.62
C MET A 1 9.01 36.49 -32.80
N ARG A 2 8.96 36.58 -31.45
CA ARG A 2 10.04 36.12 -30.56
C ARG A 2 9.70 34.69 -30.11
N LYS A 3 10.52 33.71 -30.51
CA LYS A 3 10.44 32.33 -29.99
C LYS A 3 10.82 32.36 -28.51
N ARG A 4 9.88 32.02 -27.62
CA ARG A 4 10.17 31.74 -26.22
C ARG A 4 11.00 30.46 -26.18
N TYR A 5 12.27 30.58 -25.81
CA TYR A 5 13.05 29.43 -25.35
C TYR A 5 12.42 28.93 -24.05
N MET A 6 11.84 27.73 -24.09
CA MET A 6 11.58 26.98 -22.86
C MET A 6 12.90 26.32 -22.49
N GLY A 7 13.47 26.74 -21.37
CA GLY A 7 14.67 26.12 -20.82
C GLY A 7 14.45 24.64 -20.51
N PRO A 8 15.53 23.88 -20.28
CA PRO A 8 15.44 22.47 -19.93
C PRO A 8 14.59 22.33 -18.66
N ILE A 9 13.56 21.49 -18.74
CA ILE A 9 12.80 21.03 -17.57
C ILE A 9 13.80 20.22 -16.74
N LEU A 10 14.33 20.82 -15.67
CA LEU A 10 15.03 20.09 -14.63
C LEU A 10 14.02 19.15 -13.99
N LEU A 11 14.03 17.89 -14.41
CA LEU A 11 13.40 16.80 -13.67
C LEU A 11 14.15 16.73 -12.34
N THR A 12 13.57 17.30 -11.29
CA THR A 12 14.02 17.06 -9.92
C THR A 12 13.77 15.58 -9.66
N LEU A 13 14.80 14.75 -9.80
CA LEU A 13 14.70 13.38 -9.31
C LEU A 13 14.50 13.47 -7.80
N PRO A 14 13.42 12.88 -7.25
CA PRO A 14 13.19 12.89 -5.81
C PRO A 14 14.31 12.18 -5.05
N VAL A 15 15.05 11.32 -5.76
CA VAL A 15 16.20 10.56 -5.28
C VAL A 15 17.50 11.28 -5.64
N SER A 16 18.32 11.59 -4.63
CA SER A 16 19.67 12.14 -4.86
C SER A 16 20.52 11.14 -5.67
N ILE A 17 21.25 11.61 -6.69
CA ILE A 17 22.19 10.77 -7.46
C ILE A 17 23.14 9.98 -6.54
N LEU A 18 23.48 10.54 -5.38
CA LEU A 18 24.36 9.89 -4.42
C LEU A 18 23.80 8.55 -3.91
N SER A 19 22.48 8.41 -3.73
CA SER A 19 21.89 7.15 -3.26
C SER A 19 21.85 6.06 -4.35
N LEU A 20 22.10 6.41 -5.60
CA LEU A 20 22.20 5.49 -6.73
C LEU A 20 23.62 4.94 -6.96
N THR A 21 24.59 5.38 -6.15
CA THR A 21 26.00 5.01 -6.29
C THR A 21 26.48 4.15 -5.13
N GLY A 22 27.61 3.47 -5.31
CA GLY A 22 28.26 2.69 -4.25
C GLY A 22 27.86 1.21 -4.25
N PRO A 23 28.05 0.51 -3.11
CA PRO A 23 27.82 -0.93 -3.03
C PRO A 23 26.33 -1.28 -3.18
N ALA A 24 26.07 -2.37 -3.87
CA ALA A 24 24.74 -2.95 -4.02
C ALA A 24 24.58 -4.22 -3.18
N ILE A 25 23.33 -4.59 -2.92
CA ILE A 25 22.94 -5.83 -2.22
C ILE A 25 21.93 -6.59 -3.08
N GLU A 26 22.00 -7.92 -3.03
CA GLU A 26 21.03 -8.78 -3.68
C GLU A 26 19.77 -8.89 -2.80
N VAL A 27 18.58 -8.71 -3.38
CA VAL A 27 17.30 -8.95 -2.72
C VAL A 27 16.55 -10.01 -3.51
N VAL A 28 16.32 -11.15 -2.88
CA VAL A 28 15.65 -12.30 -3.49
C VAL A 28 14.27 -12.45 -2.87
N VAL A 29 13.23 -12.38 -3.69
CA VAL A 29 11.82 -12.31 -3.24
C VAL A 29 11.01 -13.43 -3.87
N GLY A 30 10.13 -14.02 -3.06
CA GLY A 30 9.25 -15.11 -3.46
C GLY A 30 9.79 -16.49 -3.09
N PRO A 31 8.89 -17.50 -3.16
CA PRO A 31 9.21 -18.88 -2.80
C PRO A 31 10.35 -19.43 -3.66
N TYR A 32 10.99 -20.51 -3.21
CA TYR A 32 12.08 -21.14 -3.95
C TYR A 32 11.54 -21.96 -5.14
N ASP A 33 11.05 -21.26 -6.15
CA ASP A 33 10.50 -21.82 -7.39
C ASP A 33 10.67 -20.85 -8.59
N ALA A 34 9.98 -21.13 -9.71
CA ALA A 34 10.06 -20.34 -10.94
C ALA A 34 9.49 -18.91 -10.83
N THR A 35 8.73 -18.60 -9.79
CA THR A 35 8.17 -17.27 -9.54
C THR A 35 9.14 -16.36 -8.81
N GLN A 36 10.20 -16.91 -8.18
CA GLN A 36 11.23 -16.12 -7.49
C GLN A 36 11.83 -15.06 -8.41
N ARG A 37 12.13 -13.89 -7.84
CA ARG A 37 12.81 -12.80 -8.54
C ARG A 37 13.94 -12.24 -7.69
N THR A 38 14.96 -11.75 -8.36
CA THR A 38 16.14 -11.15 -7.75
C THR A 38 16.33 -9.75 -8.27
N TRP A 39 16.58 -8.81 -7.35
CA TRP A 39 17.04 -7.45 -7.66
C TRP A 39 18.43 -7.23 -7.08
N VAL A 40 19.25 -6.45 -7.78
CA VAL A 40 20.52 -5.94 -7.27
C VAL A 40 20.36 -4.43 -7.13
N LEU A 41 20.27 -3.95 -5.89
CA LEU A 41 19.88 -2.57 -5.59
C LEU A 41 20.96 -1.84 -4.78
N PRO A 42 21.17 -0.53 -5.00
CA PRO A 42 22.11 0.25 -4.19
C PRO A 42 21.72 0.23 -2.71
N LYS A 43 22.69 -0.08 -1.83
CA LYS A 43 22.47 -0.12 -0.37
C LYS A 43 22.01 1.23 0.17
N ALA A 44 22.57 2.32 -0.37
CA ALA A 44 22.22 3.67 0.03
C ALA A 44 20.74 4.00 -0.29
N LEU A 45 20.25 3.60 -1.47
CA LEU A 45 18.84 3.76 -1.85
C LEU A 45 17.92 2.99 -0.88
N LEU A 46 18.19 1.71 -0.66
CA LEU A 46 17.40 0.88 0.24
C LEU A 46 17.40 1.43 1.69
N SER A 47 18.58 1.80 2.19
CA SER A 47 18.76 2.30 3.56
C SER A 47 18.14 3.68 3.76
N TYR A 48 18.04 4.49 2.70
CA TYR A 48 17.36 5.77 2.75
C TYR A 48 15.85 5.58 2.97
N HIS A 49 15.22 4.69 2.21
CA HIS A 49 13.77 4.49 2.30
C HIS A 49 13.31 3.53 3.40
N SER A 50 14.13 2.56 3.80
CA SER A 50 13.72 1.45 4.68
C SER A 50 14.63 1.30 5.88
N PHE A 51 14.05 1.41 7.08
CA PHE A 51 14.76 1.09 8.32
C PHE A 51 15.14 -0.40 8.40
N PHE A 52 14.33 -1.28 7.84
CA PHE A 52 14.66 -2.71 7.73
C PHE A 52 15.93 -2.93 6.92
N PHE A 53 16.01 -2.37 5.70
CA PHE A 53 17.19 -2.55 4.87
C PHE A 53 18.41 -1.80 5.39
N ARG A 54 18.22 -0.65 6.06
CA ARG A 54 19.31 0.03 6.77
C ARG A 54 19.93 -0.90 7.82
N ALA A 55 19.11 -1.50 8.67
CA ALA A 55 19.56 -2.45 9.67
C ALA A 55 20.25 -3.68 9.02
N ALA A 56 19.67 -4.23 7.95
CA ALA A 56 20.24 -5.36 7.22
C ALA A 56 21.59 -5.04 6.55
N CYS A 57 21.82 -3.78 6.17
CA CYS A 57 23.08 -3.34 5.54
C CYS A 57 24.17 -2.96 6.56
N GLU A 58 23.79 -2.44 7.72
CA GLU A 58 24.71 -1.87 8.72
C GLU A 58 25.17 -2.90 9.76
N HIS A 59 24.28 -3.78 10.22
CA HIS A 59 24.60 -4.74 11.27
C HIS A 59 25.25 -6.02 10.70
N ASP A 60 26.11 -6.66 11.50
CA ASP A 60 26.81 -7.91 11.13
C ASP A 60 25.88 -9.15 11.17
N PHE A 61 24.69 -9.02 10.61
CA PHE A 61 23.79 -10.14 10.38
C PHE A 61 24.21 -10.92 9.12
N LYS A 62 23.61 -12.11 8.95
CA LYS A 62 23.88 -13.03 7.83
C LYS A 62 23.76 -12.30 6.49
N GLU A 63 22.80 -11.39 6.38
CA GLU A 63 22.50 -10.60 5.18
C GLU A 63 23.65 -9.69 4.77
N ARG A 64 24.34 -9.07 5.74
CA ARG A 64 25.51 -8.23 5.48
C ARG A 64 26.71 -9.08 5.06
N LEU A 65 26.89 -10.25 5.68
CA LEU A 65 27.99 -11.19 5.37
C LEU A 65 27.82 -11.81 3.98
N GLU A 66 26.59 -12.20 3.63
CA GLU A 66 26.26 -12.80 2.32
C GLU A 66 26.00 -11.75 1.24
N ASN A 67 25.92 -10.48 1.62
CA ASN A 67 25.51 -9.36 0.77
C ASN A 67 24.18 -9.65 0.04
N ARG A 68 23.24 -10.29 0.76
CA ARG A 68 22.00 -10.83 0.22
C ARG A 68 20.90 -10.82 1.28
N VAL A 69 19.71 -10.34 0.91
CA VAL A 69 18.49 -10.42 1.72
C VAL A 69 17.50 -11.35 1.02
N THR A 70 16.91 -12.29 1.75
CA THR A 70 15.91 -13.21 1.23
C THR A 70 14.54 -12.96 1.87
N LEU A 71 13.51 -12.81 1.02
CA LEU A 71 12.13 -12.53 1.36
C LEU A 71 11.22 -13.62 0.77
N PRO A 72 11.28 -14.87 1.27
CA PRO A 72 10.67 -16.03 0.61
C PRO A 72 9.14 -16.04 0.65
N GLU A 73 8.54 -15.34 1.61
CA GLU A 73 7.09 -15.27 1.81
C GLU A 73 6.45 -14.08 1.10
N ASP A 74 7.27 -13.16 0.57
CA ASP A 74 6.80 -11.92 -0.05
C ASP A 74 6.57 -12.10 -1.55
N ILE A 75 5.67 -11.27 -2.09
CA ILE A 75 5.21 -11.39 -3.48
C ILE A 75 6.14 -10.56 -4.37
N PRO A 76 6.83 -11.18 -5.36
CA PRO A 76 7.78 -10.50 -6.24
C PRO A 76 7.21 -9.25 -6.93
N GLU A 77 5.96 -9.30 -7.38
CA GLU A 77 5.29 -8.21 -8.08
C GLU A 77 5.10 -6.99 -7.16
N ILE A 78 4.76 -7.22 -5.89
CA ILE A 78 4.58 -6.16 -4.89
C ILE A 78 5.92 -5.56 -4.48
N PHE A 79 6.97 -6.38 -4.41
CA PHE A 79 8.32 -5.85 -4.22
C PHE A 79 8.80 -5.04 -5.44
N GLY A 80 8.49 -5.49 -6.65
CA GLY A 80 8.75 -4.72 -7.88
C GLY A 80 8.08 -3.33 -7.86
N LEU A 81 6.85 -3.25 -7.37
CA LEU A 81 6.16 -1.97 -7.14
C LEU A 81 6.90 -1.09 -6.12
N PHE A 82 7.38 -1.68 -5.02
CA PHE A 82 8.20 -0.98 -4.04
C PHE A 82 9.50 -0.45 -4.65
N VAL A 83 10.19 -1.26 -5.46
CA VAL A 83 11.41 -0.85 -6.18
C VAL A 83 11.12 0.36 -7.06
N GLN A 84 10.08 0.29 -7.88
CA GLN A 84 9.73 1.42 -8.72
C GLN A 84 9.38 2.66 -7.91
N TRP A 85 8.58 2.52 -6.86
CA TRP A 85 8.24 3.63 -5.97
C TRP A 85 9.48 4.29 -5.36
N MET A 86 10.50 3.53 -4.98
CA MET A 86 11.76 4.12 -4.48
C MET A 86 12.44 5.01 -5.52
N TYR A 87 12.38 4.67 -6.81
CA TYR A 87 13.03 5.46 -7.86
C TYR A 87 12.26 6.71 -8.27
N SER A 88 10.93 6.66 -8.24
CA SER A 88 10.09 7.73 -8.78
C SER A 88 9.32 8.52 -7.73
N GLU A 89 9.19 8.00 -6.51
CA GLU A 89 8.28 8.45 -5.42
C GLU A 89 6.80 8.63 -5.81
N ASP A 90 6.49 8.41 -7.08
CA ASP A 90 5.18 8.40 -7.69
C ASP A 90 5.09 7.25 -8.68
N CYS A 91 4.11 6.38 -8.48
CA CYS A 91 3.81 5.27 -9.35
C CYS A 91 2.29 5.09 -9.37
N ASP A 92 1.73 4.64 -10.48
CA ASP A 92 0.31 4.37 -10.56
C ASP A 92 0.11 2.85 -10.41
N ILE A 93 -0.35 2.41 -9.24
CA ILE A 93 -0.62 0.97 -8.99
C ILE A 93 -1.62 0.43 -10.02
N ILE A 94 -2.53 1.29 -10.49
CA ILE A 94 -3.57 0.96 -11.47
C ILE A 94 -2.99 0.65 -12.85
N LYS A 95 -1.83 1.23 -13.20
CA LYS A 95 -1.16 0.97 -14.49
C LYS A 95 -0.29 -0.28 -14.48
N HIS A 96 0.09 -0.72 -13.29
CA HIS A 96 1.10 -1.77 -13.09
C HIS A 96 0.51 -3.10 -12.66
N CYS A 97 -0.77 -3.09 -12.29
CA CYS A 97 -1.55 -4.26 -11.96
C CYS A 97 -2.77 -4.30 -12.89
N ASN A 98 -3.26 -5.50 -13.21
CA ASN A 98 -4.59 -5.61 -13.85
C ASN A 98 -5.61 -4.87 -12.98
N TYR A 99 -6.49 -4.08 -13.62
CA TYR A 99 -7.47 -3.22 -12.95
C TYR A 99 -8.32 -3.98 -11.91
N GLU A 100 -8.57 -5.27 -12.18
CA GLU A 100 -9.34 -6.16 -11.31
C GLU A 100 -8.66 -6.44 -9.95
N ASP A 101 -7.33 -6.37 -9.85
CA ASP A 101 -6.57 -6.66 -8.62
C ASP A 101 -6.07 -5.40 -7.89
N GLY A 102 -6.50 -4.21 -8.33
CA GLY A 102 -5.95 -2.93 -7.85
C GLY A 102 -6.08 -2.74 -6.33
N VAL A 103 -7.24 -3.09 -5.76
CA VAL A 103 -7.48 -2.99 -4.32
C VAL A 103 -6.59 -3.98 -3.57
N TYR A 104 -6.59 -5.25 -3.96
CA TYR A 104 -5.82 -6.27 -3.26
C TYR A 104 -4.31 -6.01 -3.32
N ASN A 105 -3.79 -5.56 -4.46
CA ASN A 105 -2.38 -5.16 -4.58
C ASN A 105 -2.06 -3.91 -3.75
N GLY A 106 -2.99 -2.98 -3.62
CA GLY A 106 -2.87 -1.85 -2.69
C GLY A 106 -2.74 -2.31 -1.23
N VAL A 107 -3.52 -3.31 -0.81
CA VAL A 107 -3.42 -3.90 0.55
C VAL A 107 -2.07 -4.57 0.76
N ARG A 108 -1.64 -5.42 -0.19
CA ARG A 108 -0.35 -6.11 -0.13
C ARG A 108 0.82 -5.13 -0.11
N ALA A 109 0.75 -4.05 -0.89
CA ALA A 109 1.77 -2.99 -0.88
C ALA A 109 1.87 -2.29 0.48
N TRP A 110 0.73 -2.01 1.13
CA TRP A 110 0.74 -1.42 2.47
C TRP A 110 1.38 -2.38 3.49
N VAL A 111 1.01 -3.66 3.48
CA VAL A 111 1.56 -4.69 4.37
C VAL A 111 3.07 -4.83 4.16
N LEU A 112 3.54 -4.87 2.92
CA LEU A 112 4.97 -4.88 2.61
C LEU A 112 5.67 -3.63 3.16
N GLY A 113 5.05 -2.45 2.99
CA GLY A 113 5.57 -1.19 3.54
C GLY A 113 5.70 -1.21 5.06
N ASP A 114 4.74 -1.81 5.76
CA ASP A 114 4.80 -1.96 7.22
C ASP A 114 5.90 -2.92 7.66
N LYS A 115 5.99 -4.09 7.01
CA LYS A 115 7.05 -5.09 7.22
C LYS A 115 8.45 -4.51 7.00
N LEU A 116 8.64 -3.78 5.90
CA LEU A 116 9.91 -3.14 5.55
C LEU A 116 10.14 -1.81 6.29
N ARG A 117 9.22 -1.39 7.16
CA ARG A 117 9.31 -0.15 7.95
C ARG A 117 9.46 1.11 7.06
N VAL A 118 8.68 1.18 5.98
CA VAL A 118 8.70 2.25 4.97
C VAL A 118 7.41 3.07 5.05
N ARG A 119 7.37 4.10 5.89
CA ARG A 119 6.19 4.96 6.06
C ARG A 119 5.72 5.59 4.74
N GLY A 120 6.66 6.08 3.92
CA GLY A 120 6.33 6.69 2.63
C GLY A 120 5.58 5.74 1.68
N PHE A 121 5.95 4.45 1.70
CA PHE A 121 5.31 3.43 0.85
C PHE A 121 3.94 3.01 1.38
N LYS A 122 3.77 2.92 2.71
CA LYS A 122 2.45 2.74 3.34
C LYS A 122 1.49 3.86 2.93
N ASN A 123 1.95 5.11 3.04
CA ASN A 123 1.17 6.29 2.69
C ASN A 123 0.86 6.33 1.19
N PHE A 124 1.81 5.90 0.35
CA PHE A 124 1.58 5.71 -1.07
C PHE A 124 0.47 4.67 -1.33
N ALA A 125 0.55 3.49 -0.74
CA ALA A 125 -0.46 2.44 -0.90
C ALA A 125 -1.86 2.89 -0.46
N LEU A 126 -1.99 3.56 0.70
CA LEU A 126 -3.26 4.12 1.16
C LEU A 126 -3.83 5.17 0.20
N ARG A 127 -2.99 6.04 -0.38
CA ARG A 127 -3.45 7.01 -1.38
C ARG A 127 -4.01 6.33 -2.63
N GLN A 128 -3.42 5.22 -3.05
CA GLN A 128 -3.90 4.48 -4.22
C GLN A 128 -5.21 3.75 -3.91
N LEU A 129 -5.31 3.09 -2.75
CA LEU A 129 -6.56 2.51 -2.25
C LEU A 129 -7.66 3.57 -2.16
N HIS A 130 -7.33 4.76 -1.68
CA HIS A 130 -8.28 5.87 -1.63
C HIS A 130 -8.77 6.27 -3.01
N LYS A 131 -7.87 6.45 -4.00
CA LYS A 131 -8.28 6.77 -5.37
C LYS A 131 -9.23 5.73 -5.96
N LEU A 132 -9.02 4.46 -5.65
CA LEU A 132 -9.85 3.36 -6.13
C LEU A 132 -11.23 3.32 -5.45
N LEU A 133 -11.28 3.55 -4.14
CA LEU A 133 -12.50 3.33 -3.35
C LEU A 133 -13.29 4.61 -3.08
N ILE A 134 -12.67 5.79 -3.17
CA ILE A 134 -13.24 7.08 -2.80
C ILE A 134 -12.78 8.15 -3.82
N PRO A 135 -13.43 8.26 -4.98
CA PRO A 135 -13.07 9.25 -5.99
C PRO A 135 -13.29 10.67 -5.46
N LEU A 136 -12.32 11.55 -5.70
CA LEU A 136 -12.30 12.94 -5.20
C LEU A 136 -13.33 13.85 -5.88
N ASP A 137 -13.85 13.44 -7.03
CA ASP A 137 -14.79 14.18 -7.88
C ASP A 137 -16.27 13.91 -7.53
N GLY A 138 -16.53 13.09 -6.50
CA GLY A 138 -17.89 12.71 -6.12
C GLY A 138 -18.49 11.60 -6.98
N ASN A 139 -17.71 11.01 -7.88
CA ASN A 139 -18.12 9.84 -8.66
C ASN A 139 -18.17 8.56 -7.80
N GLU A 140 -18.74 7.51 -8.38
CA GLU A 140 -18.81 6.19 -7.75
C GLU A 140 -17.43 5.53 -7.66
N PRO A 141 -17.14 4.74 -6.60
CA PRO A 141 -15.90 3.99 -6.47
C PRO A 141 -15.52 3.26 -7.77
N LEU A 142 -14.24 3.31 -8.11
CA LEU A 142 -13.68 2.68 -9.31
C LEU A 142 -13.62 1.15 -9.19
N CYS A 143 -13.54 0.66 -7.95
CA CYS A 143 -13.49 -0.76 -7.60
C CYS A 143 -14.40 -1.05 -6.41
N HIS A 144 -14.79 -2.31 -6.26
CA HIS A 144 -15.52 -2.84 -5.10
C HIS A 144 -14.57 -3.36 -4.03
N ILE A 145 -15.10 -3.54 -2.81
CA ILE A 145 -14.42 -4.22 -1.70
C ILE A 145 -14.95 -5.65 -1.59
N GLU A 146 -14.06 -6.62 -1.47
CA GLU A 146 -14.32 -8.04 -1.24
C GLU A 146 -13.83 -8.48 0.16
N PRO A 147 -14.34 -9.60 0.70
CA PRO A 147 -13.85 -10.18 1.96
C PRO A 147 -12.35 -10.47 1.96
N ILE A 148 -11.76 -10.85 0.83
CA ILE A 148 -10.36 -11.27 0.74
C ILE A 148 -9.39 -10.15 1.07
N GLU A 149 -9.67 -8.90 0.67
CA GLU A 149 -8.80 -7.77 0.99
C GLU A 149 -8.84 -7.43 2.48
N ILE A 150 -10.03 -7.46 3.08
CA ILE A 150 -10.22 -7.23 4.51
C ILE A 150 -9.50 -8.33 5.29
N ARG A 151 -9.72 -9.60 4.94
CA ARG A 151 -9.08 -10.74 5.58
C ARG A 151 -7.57 -10.64 5.54
N TYR A 152 -7.01 -10.31 4.38
CA TYR A 152 -5.57 -10.15 4.24
C TYR A 152 -5.04 -8.99 5.11
N ALA A 153 -5.75 -7.86 5.16
CA ALA A 153 -5.37 -6.73 6.02
C ALA A 153 -5.37 -7.11 7.50
N TYR A 154 -6.41 -7.81 7.98
CA TYR A 154 -6.52 -8.18 9.39
C TYR A 154 -5.55 -9.29 9.79
N ASN A 155 -5.23 -10.22 8.90
CA ASN A 155 -4.26 -11.30 9.18
C ASN A 155 -2.80 -10.84 9.16
N ASN A 156 -2.48 -9.76 8.44
CA ASN A 156 -1.08 -9.34 8.21
C ASN A 156 -0.73 -7.98 8.83
N THR A 157 -1.58 -7.44 9.70
CA THR A 157 -1.31 -6.17 10.40
C THR A 157 -1.68 -6.25 11.87
N LEU A 158 -1.07 -5.39 12.68
CA LEU A 158 -1.44 -5.27 14.09
C LEU A 158 -2.87 -4.70 14.23
N PRO A 159 -3.61 -5.08 15.30
CA PRO A 159 -4.90 -4.49 15.61
C PRO A 159 -4.84 -2.95 15.59
N GLU A 160 -5.91 -2.33 15.09
CA GLU A 160 -6.04 -0.87 14.98
C GLU A 160 -5.06 -0.19 14.01
N SER A 161 -4.40 -0.98 13.15
CA SER A 161 -3.58 -0.41 12.07
C SER A 161 -4.38 0.54 11.18
N GLU A 162 -3.69 1.50 10.58
CA GLU A 162 -4.30 2.47 9.64
C GLU A 162 -5.04 1.77 8.50
N LEU A 163 -4.52 0.62 8.04
CA LEU A 163 -5.13 -0.20 7.01
C LEU A 163 -6.44 -0.86 7.47
N GLN A 164 -6.45 -1.47 8.67
CA GLN A 164 -7.66 -2.06 9.24
C GLN A 164 -8.74 -0.99 9.46
N ARG A 165 -8.35 0.18 9.99
CA ARG A 165 -9.25 1.31 10.19
C ARG A 165 -9.80 1.86 8.86
N PHE A 166 -8.96 1.95 7.84
CA PHE A 166 -9.38 2.36 6.50
C PHE A 166 -10.44 1.41 5.94
N PHE A 167 -10.19 0.10 5.94
CA PHE A 167 -11.16 -0.88 5.44
C PHE A 167 -12.45 -0.90 6.26
N LEU A 168 -12.38 -0.84 7.59
CA LEU A 168 -13.57 -0.74 8.44
C LEU A 168 -14.46 0.44 8.05
N LEU A 169 -13.87 1.63 7.89
CA LEU A 169 -14.63 2.84 7.57
C LEU A 169 -15.12 2.83 6.12
N ALA A 170 -14.33 2.32 5.18
CA ALA A 170 -14.72 2.20 3.78
C ALA A 170 -15.89 1.21 3.63
N THR A 171 -15.76 0.00 4.18
CA THR A 171 -16.83 -1.00 4.16
C THR A 171 -18.09 -0.47 4.84
N ALA A 172 -17.97 0.16 6.01
CA ALA A 172 -19.12 0.76 6.68
C ALA A 172 -19.78 1.84 5.82
N ALA A 173 -19.03 2.74 5.20
CA ALA A 173 -19.57 3.82 4.39
C ALA A 173 -20.39 3.30 3.19
N TYR A 174 -19.92 2.23 2.54
CA TYR A 174 -20.50 1.71 1.31
C TYR A 174 -21.43 0.49 1.50
N TRP A 175 -21.62 0.01 2.73
CA TRP A 175 -22.41 -1.19 3.06
C TRP A 175 -23.78 -1.26 2.37
N ASP A 176 -24.52 -0.14 2.40
CA ASP A 176 -25.90 -0.05 1.88
C ASP A 176 -25.97 0.39 0.41
N CYS A 177 -24.85 0.50 -0.29
CA CYS A 177 -24.80 1.03 -1.66
C CYS A 177 -25.09 -0.01 -2.75
N GLY A 178 -25.53 -1.22 -2.38
CA GLY A 178 -25.76 -2.32 -3.30
C GLY A 178 -24.48 -3.05 -3.72
N HIS A 179 -24.66 -4.05 -4.57
CA HIS A 179 -23.63 -5.02 -4.96
C HIS A 179 -22.45 -4.45 -5.75
N ASP A 180 -22.57 -3.22 -6.27
CA ASP A 180 -21.55 -2.60 -7.13
C ASP A 180 -20.35 -2.04 -6.33
N LYS A 181 -20.49 -1.87 -5.00
CA LYS A 181 -19.45 -1.26 -4.15
C LYS A 181 -18.93 -2.20 -3.07
N ILE A 182 -19.80 -3.04 -2.54
CA ILE A 182 -19.46 -4.17 -1.68
C ILE A 182 -19.90 -5.41 -2.42
N LYS A 183 -18.94 -6.23 -2.85
CA LYS A 183 -19.27 -7.42 -3.64
C LYS A 183 -19.72 -8.52 -2.69
N TYR A 184 -21.03 -8.71 -2.64
CA TYR A 184 -21.66 -9.86 -1.96
C TYR A 184 -21.79 -11.10 -2.89
N LEU A 185 -21.37 -10.97 -4.15
CA LEU A 185 -21.93 -11.75 -5.27
C LEU A 185 -21.18 -13.04 -5.64
N ILE A 186 -20.22 -13.53 -4.84
CA ILE A 186 -19.50 -14.78 -5.18
C ILE A 186 -19.80 -15.94 -4.21
N LYS A 187 -20.11 -15.67 -2.93
CA LYS A 187 -20.80 -16.56 -1.97
C LYS A 187 -21.05 -15.77 -0.67
N SER A 188 -22.22 -15.87 -0.05
CA SER A 188 -22.44 -15.33 1.31
C SER A 188 -21.47 -15.94 2.33
N GLU A 189 -21.02 -17.17 2.07
CA GLU A 189 -20.06 -17.94 2.87
C GLU A 189 -18.75 -17.15 3.12
N ASP A 190 -18.24 -16.37 2.15
CA ASP A 190 -16.97 -15.64 2.34
C ASP A 190 -17.08 -14.51 3.37
N TRP A 191 -18.26 -13.87 3.46
CA TRP A 191 -18.56 -12.85 4.46
C TRP A 191 -18.86 -13.48 5.82
N GLU A 192 -19.58 -14.60 5.85
CA GLU A 192 -19.84 -15.37 7.08
C GLU A 192 -18.54 -15.89 7.70
N ASP A 193 -17.64 -16.44 6.89
CA ASP A 193 -16.31 -16.89 7.32
C ASP A 193 -15.48 -15.71 7.84
N LEU A 194 -15.49 -14.57 7.13
CA LEU A 194 -14.77 -13.36 7.56
C LEU A 194 -15.28 -12.89 8.92
N TRP A 195 -16.59 -12.94 9.13
CA TRP A 195 -17.26 -12.55 10.36
C TRP A 195 -16.92 -13.44 11.54
N GLU A 196 -16.73 -14.74 11.31
CA GLU A 196 -16.31 -15.67 12.36
C GLU A 196 -14.82 -15.57 12.67
N GLU A 197 -13.98 -15.41 11.65
CA GLU A 197 -12.52 -15.23 11.82
C GLU A 197 -12.17 -13.89 12.48
N HIS A 198 -12.85 -12.81 12.09
CA HIS A 198 -12.56 -11.46 12.54
C HIS A 198 -13.77 -10.82 13.21
N ARG A 199 -14.11 -11.35 14.41
CA ARG A 199 -15.25 -10.88 15.21
C ARG A 199 -15.16 -9.41 15.60
N ASP A 200 -13.97 -8.89 15.80
CA ASP A 200 -13.76 -7.47 16.12
C ASP A 200 -14.16 -6.58 14.94
N PHE A 201 -13.71 -6.92 13.72
CA PHE A 201 -14.16 -6.27 12.49
C PHE A 201 -15.68 -6.31 12.35
N ARG A 202 -16.30 -7.49 12.53
CA ARG A 202 -17.76 -7.63 12.49
C ARG A 202 -18.47 -6.71 13.48
N ASN A 203 -18.05 -6.75 14.75
CA ASN A 203 -18.69 -5.99 15.82
C ASN A 203 -18.54 -4.48 15.58
N ASP A 204 -17.37 -4.03 15.16
CA ASP A 204 -17.11 -2.62 14.88
C ASP A 204 -17.82 -2.13 13.62
N LEU A 205 -17.94 -2.99 12.60
CA LEU A 205 -18.75 -2.71 11.43
C LEU A 205 -20.21 -2.49 11.85
N LEU A 206 -20.81 -3.46 12.57
CA LEU A 206 -22.19 -3.35 13.05
C LEU A 206 -22.43 -2.08 13.88
N ARG A 207 -21.49 -1.71 14.76
CA ARG A 207 -21.56 -0.45 15.51
C ARG A 207 -21.56 0.77 14.60
N ASN A 208 -20.72 0.77 13.55
CA ASN A 208 -20.69 1.87 12.59
C ASN A 208 -21.98 1.95 11.75
N LEU A 209 -22.63 0.83 11.46
CA LEU A 209 -23.89 0.78 10.71
C LEU A 209 -25.08 1.39 11.49
N LEU A 210 -24.96 1.60 12.82
CA LEU A 210 -25.95 2.34 13.60
C LEU A 210 -26.01 3.84 13.28
N SER A 211 -24.98 4.37 12.61
CA SER A 211 -24.91 5.77 12.19
C SER A 211 -25.43 5.94 10.75
N SER A 212 -25.97 7.12 10.42
CA SER A 212 -26.41 7.41 9.05
C SER A 212 -25.25 7.34 8.06
N ARG A 213 -25.56 7.08 6.79
CA ARG A 213 -24.56 6.99 5.71
C ARG A 213 -23.71 8.26 5.59
N GLU A 214 -24.32 9.44 5.75
CA GLU A 214 -23.64 10.72 5.71
C GLU A 214 -22.57 10.83 6.80
N VAL A 215 -22.89 10.36 8.02
CA VAL A 215 -21.94 10.33 9.15
C VAL A 215 -20.79 9.36 8.86
N ARG A 216 -21.09 8.17 8.31
CA ARG A 216 -20.04 7.18 7.96
C ARG A 216 -19.10 7.72 6.87
N LEU A 217 -19.64 8.33 5.82
CA LEU A 217 -18.85 8.99 4.76
C LEU A 217 -17.99 10.14 5.32
N ALA A 218 -18.53 10.94 6.24
CA ALA A 218 -17.77 12.00 6.89
C ALA A 218 -16.60 11.45 7.73
N ARG A 219 -16.78 10.33 8.45
CA ARG A 219 -15.69 9.65 9.19
C ARG A 219 -14.59 9.17 8.25
N LEU A 220 -14.98 8.52 7.15
CA LEU A 220 -14.04 8.03 6.13
C LEU A 220 -13.20 9.18 5.54
N ARG A 221 -13.85 10.30 5.17
CA ARG A 221 -13.16 11.49 4.63
C ARG A 221 -12.20 12.15 5.64
N ARG A 222 -12.51 12.14 6.94
CA ARG A 222 -11.60 12.71 7.96
C ARG A 222 -10.31 11.92 8.11
N VAL A 223 -10.41 10.60 8.18
CA VAL A 223 -9.23 9.72 8.28
C VAL A 223 -8.28 9.95 7.11
N MET A 224 -8.83 10.26 5.94
CA MET A 224 -8.02 10.63 4.76
C MET A 224 -7.35 11.99 4.89
N GLY A 225 -8.04 12.99 5.44
CA GLY A 225 -7.44 14.29 5.75
C GLY A 225 -6.28 14.17 6.73
N ASP A 226 -6.40 13.31 7.75
CA ASP A 226 -5.34 13.06 8.73
C ASP A 226 -4.10 12.45 8.05
N PHE A 227 -4.29 11.48 7.13
CA PHE A 227 -3.19 10.91 6.34
C PHE A 227 -2.53 11.93 5.40
N GLU A 228 -3.28 12.86 4.82
CA GLU A 228 -2.72 13.90 3.93
C GLU A 228 -1.93 14.96 4.70
N ILE A 229 -2.36 15.29 5.92
CA ILE A 229 -1.68 16.24 6.82
C ILE A 229 -0.34 15.66 7.30
N GLU A 230 -0.34 14.41 7.78
CA GLU A 230 0.90 13.74 8.21
C GLU A 230 1.95 13.65 7.11
N ASN A 231 1.54 13.62 5.84
CA ASN A 231 2.46 13.60 4.70
C ASN A 231 3.12 14.95 4.39
N LYS A 232 2.51 16.08 4.80
CA LYS A 232 3.14 17.40 4.62
C LYS A 232 4.27 17.62 5.62
N ASP A 233 4.13 17.10 6.83
CA ASP A 233 5.13 17.23 7.89
C ASP A 233 6.37 16.34 7.69
N VAL A 234 6.29 15.33 6.81
CA VAL A 234 7.45 14.51 6.41
C VAL A 234 8.25 15.16 5.25
N ARG A 235 7.66 16.15 4.57
CA ARG A 235 8.29 16.88 3.46
C ARG A 235 9.07 18.12 3.91
N SER A 236 9.11 18.41 5.21
CA SER A 236 9.84 19.53 5.82
C SER A 236 11.10 19.10 6.53
#